data_AF-A0A1W9QXF1-F1
#
_entry.id   AF-A0A1W9QXF1-F1
#
_cell.length_a   1.000
_cell.length_b   1.000
_cell.length_c   1.000
_cell.angle_alpha   90.00
_cell.angle_beta   90.00
_cell.angle_gamma   90.00
#
_symmetry.space_group_name_H-M   'P 1'
#
loop_
_entity.id
_entity.type
_entity.pdbx_description
1 polymer ?
#
loop_
_entity_poly.entity_id
_entity_poly.type
_entity_poly.pdbx_seq_one_letter_code
_entity_poly.pdbx_strand_id
1 'polypeptide(L)'
;MDEVNILAQNKLWNTAINRIYYACYYAVNALFVKHGLSPHTHSGVRQMFGLHFIKTGLIDKEKGRFFSDIYDKRQTGDYDDFISYTEEDILSLIPIAKTFIAKIEELLKTDDI
;
A
#
# COMPACT_ATOMS: atom_id res chain seq x y z
N MET A 1 -7.86 -4.93 -5.94
CA MET A 1 -6.79 -5.02 -6.97
C MET A 1 -7.35 -5.29 -8.36
N ASP A 2 -8.43 -6.07 -8.50
CA ASP A 2 -8.95 -6.49 -9.82
C ASP A 2 -9.40 -5.33 -10.72
N GLU A 3 -9.99 -4.28 -10.13
CA GLU A 3 -10.45 -3.09 -10.84
C GLU A 3 -9.32 -2.19 -11.36
N VAL A 4 -8.09 -2.32 -10.84
CA VAL A 4 -6.96 -1.42 -11.19
C VAL A 4 -6.62 -1.50 -12.68
N ASN A 5 -6.70 -2.70 -13.28
CA ASN A 5 -6.46 -2.89 -14.71
C ASN A 5 -7.51 -2.16 -15.57
N ILE A 6 -8.77 -2.18 -15.14
CA ILE A 6 -9.87 -1.51 -15.84
C ILE A 6 -9.67 0.01 -15.77
N LEU A 7 -9.32 0.53 -14.59
CA LEU A 7 -9.03 1.95 -14.40
C LEU A 7 -7.85 2.39 -15.26
N ALA A 8 -6.80 1.57 -15.34
CA ALA A 8 -5.65 1.83 -16.20
C ALA A 8 -6.03 1.87 -17.69
N GLN A 9 -6.81 0.90 -18.18
CA GLN A 9 -7.28 0.89 -19.57
C GLN A 9 -8.11 2.13 -19.94
N ASN A 10 -8.82 2.71 -18.97
CA ASN A 10 -9.63 3.92 -19.13
C ASN A 10 -8.87 5.22 -18.83
N LYS A 11 -7.55 5.15 -18.60
CA LYS A 11 -6.69 6.30 -18.29
C LYS A 11 -7.07 7.05 -17.00
N LEU A 12 -7.68 6.35 -16.06
CA LEU A 12 -8.08 6.88 -14.76
C LEU A 12 -6.96 6.67 -13.73
N TRP A 13 -5.82 7.33 -13.96
CA TRP A 13 -4.57 7.05 -13.25
C TRP A 13 -4.63 7.39 -11.75
N ASN A 14 -5.20 8.53 -11.38
CA ASN A 14 -5.34 8.93 -9.98
C ASN A 14 -6.24 7.95 -9.22
N THR A 15 -7.34 7.52 -9.85
CA THR A 15 -8.22 6.50 -9.29
C THR A 15 -7.50 5.16 -9.16
N ALA A 16 -6.66 4.77 -10.13
CA ALA A 16 -5.87 3.56 -10.04
C ALA A 16 -4.89 3.60 -8.84
N ILE A 17 -4.16 4.69 -8.62
CA ILE A 17 -3.28 4.87 -7.46
C ILE A 17 -4.06 4.80 -6.15
N ASN A 18 -5.20 5.48 -6.08
CA ASN A 18 -6.07 5.44 -4.92
C ASN A 18 -6.47 3.99 -4.59
N ARG A 19 -6.89 3.21 -5.59
CA ARG A 19 -7.23 1.79 -5.41
C ARG A 19 -6.04 0.92 -4.99
N ILE A 20 -4.86 1.15 -5.57
CA ILE A 20 -3.63 0.44 -5.16
C ILE A 20 -3.30 0.75 -3.69
N TYR A 21 -3.32 2.02 -3.30
CA TYR A 21 -3.07 2.45 -1.93
C TYR A 21 -4.04 1.76 -0.95
N TYR A 22 -5.35 1.80 -1.23
CA TYR A 22 -6.33 1.21 -0.32
C TYR A 22 -6.21 -0.31 -0.22
N ALA A 23 -5.86 -1.00 -1.31
CA ALA A 23 -5.59 -2.43 -1.25
C ALA A 23 -4.43 -2.75 -0.29
N CYS A 24 -3.32 -2.03 -0.38
CA CYS A 24 -2.20 -2.17 0.55
C CYS A 24 -2.57 -1.76 1.98
N TYR A 25 -3.32 -0.66 2.13
CA TYR A 25 -3.80 -0.16 3.43
C TYR A 25 -4.66 -1.19 4.16
N TYR A 26 -5.61 -1.82 3.48
CA TYR A 26 -6.46 -2.84 4.09
C TYR A 26 -5.69 -4.10 4.47
N ALA A 27 -4.71 -4.52 3.65
CA ALA A 27 -3.82 -5.61 4.02
C ALA A 27 -3.06 -5.30 5.34
N VAL A 28 -2.46 -4.11 5.43
CA VAL A 28 -1.75 -3.67 6.66
C VAL A 28 -2.70 -3.60 7.86
N ASN A 29 -3.93 -3.11 7.69
CA ASN A 29 -4.91 -3.08 8.78
C ASN A 29 -5.35 -4.48 9.22
N ALA A 30 -5.50 -5.43 8.30
CA ALA A 30 -5.76 -6.83 8.67
C ALA A 30 -4.63 -7.39 9.56
N LEU A 31 -3.38 -7.06 9.22
CA LEU A 31 -2.22 -7.43 10.04
C LEU A 31 -2.27 -6.77 11.42
N PHE A 32 -2.66 -5.49 11.51
CA PHE A 32 -2.87 -4.83 12.80
C PHE A 32 -3.97 -5.47 13.64
N VAL A 33 -5.11 -5.82 13.03
CA VAL A 33 -6.21 -6.51 13.73
C VAL A 33 -5.72 -7.84 14.32
N LYS A 34 -4.95 -8.62 13.56
CA LYS A 34 -4.35 -9.87 14.05
C LYS A 34 -3.47 -9.65 15.29
N HIS A 35 -2.77 -8.53 15.37
CA HIS A 35 -1.86 -8.21 16.48
C HIS A 35 -2.45 -7.24 17.52
N GLY A 36 -3.78 -6.99 17.49
CA GLY A 36 -4.46 -6.12 18.46
C GLY A 36 -4.05 -4.64 18.38
N LEU A 37 -3.52 -4.19 17.25
CA LEU A 37 -3.12 -2.81 17.01
C LEU A 37 -4.28 -2.01 16.36
N SER A 38 -4.48 -0.75 16.76
CA SER A 38 -5.56 0.09 16.21
C SER A 38 -5.12 1.55 16.01
N PRO A 39 -4.42 1.87 14.91
CA PRO A 39 -4.20 3.26 14.51
C PRO A 39 -5.49 3.90 13.99
N HIS A 40 -5.68 5.19 14.31
CA HIS A 40 -6.88 5.96 13.92
C HIS A 40 -6.67 6.89 12.72
N THR A 41 -5.47 6.95 12.16
CA THR A 41 -5.13 7.83 11.03
C THR A 41 -4.29 7.10 9.99
N HIS A 42 -4.33 7.56 8.73
CA HIS A 42 -3.49 6.99 7.66
C HIS A 42 -1.99 7.16 7.95
N SER A 43 -1.58 8.31 8.50
CA SER A 43 -0.20 8.53 8.94
C SER A 43 0.20 7.62 10.09
N GLY A 44 -0.72 7.38 11.03
CA GLY A 44 -0.55 6.42 12.13
C GLY A 44 -0.36 4.99 11.63
N VAL A 45 -1.14 4.57 10.63
CA VAL A 45 -0.96 3.27 9.97
C VAL A 45 0.45 3.14 9.38
N ARG A 46 0.93 4.15 8.64
CA ARG A 46 2.29 4.15 8.07
C ARG A 46 3.36 4.05 9.16
N GLN A 47 3.24 4.83 10.24
CA GLN A 47 4.21 4.85 11.32
C GLN A 47 4.24 3.54 12.11
N MET A 48 3.07 3.02 12.50
CA MET A 48 2.94 1.76 13.24
C MET A 48 3.44 0.58 12.41
N PHE A 49 3.18 0.57 11.10
CA PHE A 49 3.70 -0.46 10.21
C PHE A 49 5.23 -0.49 10.22
N GLY A 50 5.85 0.69 10.14
CA GLY A 50 7.30 0.82 10.26
C GLY A 50 7.87 0.39 11.60
N LEU A 51 7.18 0.71 12.69
CA LEU A 51 7.62 0.35 14.03
C LEU A 51 7.53 -1.15 14.31
N HIS A 52 6.40 -1.77 14.00
CA HIS A 52 6.10 -3.14 14.44
C HIS A 52 6.53 -4.23 13.46
N PHE A 53 6.62 -3.93 12.16
CA PHE A 53 6.88 -4.96 11.14
C PHE A 53 8.18 -4.73 10.36
N ILE A 54 8.57 -3.48 10.13
CA ILE A 54 9.80 -3.19 9.38
C ILE A 54 11.02 -3.20 10.29
N LYS A 55 10.96 -2.48 11.42
CA LYS A 55 12.09 -2.41 12.37
C LYS A 55 12.40 -3.76 13.03
N THR A 56 11.42 -4.64 13.14
CA THR A 56 11.55 -6.01 13.67
C THR A 56 12.12 -7.00 12.65
N GLY A 57 12.18 -6.62 11.37
CA GLY A 57 12.68 -7.48 10.30
C GLY A 57 11.65 -8.46 9.72
N LEU A 58 10.40 -8.46 10.21
CA LEU A 58 9.31 -9.28 9.66
C LEU A 58 8.98 -8.91 8.21
N ILE A 59 9.14 -7.63 7.88
CA ILE A 59 8.97 -7.06 6.54
C ILE A 59 10.25 -6.28 6.20
N ASP A 60 10.77 -6.50 4.99
CA ASP A 60 11.95 -5.80 4.53
C ASP A 60 11.71 -4.29 4.31
N LYS A 61 12.80 -3.53 4.32
CA LYS A 61 12.76 -2.08 4.17
C LYS A 61 12.25 -1.62 2.79
N GLU A 62 12.36 -2.45 1.74
CA GLU A 62 11.89 -2.08 0.39
C GLU A 62 10.37 -2.04 0.34
N LYS A 63 9.70 -3.04 0.91
CA LYS A 63 8.24 -3.04 1.08
C LYS A 63 7.75 -1.86 1.91
N GLY A 64 8.53 -1.46 2.92
CA GLY A 64 8.28 -0.26 3.70
C GLY A 64 8.36 1.05 2.93
N ARG A 65 9.40 1.20 2.10
CA ARG A 65 9.54 2.35 1.19
C ARG A 65 8.37 2.39 0.23
N PHE A 66 8.05 1.28 -0.43
CA PHE A 66 6.91 1.18 -1.33
C PHE A 66 5.59 1.63 -0.67
N PHE A 67 5.30 1.16 0.55
CA PHE A 67 4.06 1.56 1.24
C PHE A 67 4.03 3.06 1.58
N SER A 68 5.19 3.66 1.86
CA SER A 68 5.30 5.11 2.08
C SER A 68 5.12 5.88 0.77
N ASP A 69 5.74 5.41 -0.32
CA ASP A 69 5.67 6.03 -1.62
C ASP A 69 4.23 6.03 -2.17
N ILE A 70 3.49 4.92 -2.04
CA ILE A 70 2.10 4.85 -2.51
C ILE A 70 1.15 5.68 -1.63
N TYR A 71 1.45 5.83 -0.34
CA TYR A 71 0.76 6.77 0.53
C TYR A 71 0.95 8.21 0.03
N ASP A 72 2.19 8.62 -0.25
CA ASP A 72 2.50 9.98 -0.68
C ASP A 72 1.91 10.25 -2.08
N LYS A 73 2.04 9.30 -3.02
CA LYS A 73 1.41 9.38 -4.35
C LYS A 73 -0.11 9.55 -4.29
N ARG A 74 -0.78 8.86 -3.35
CA ARG A 74 -2.22 9.03 -3.13
C ARG A 74 -2.55 10.43 -2.62
N GLN A 75 -1.70 11.04 -1.79
CA GLN A 75 -1.92 12.42 -1.34
C GLN A 75 -1.70 13.43 -2.47
N THR A 76 -0.69 13.24 -3.31
CA THR A 76 -0.37 14.19 -4.38
C THR A 76 -1.35 14.10 -5.56
N GLY A 77 -1.84 12.90 -5.89
CA GLY A 77 -2.83 12.72 -6.95
C GLY A 77 -4.21 13.36 -6.67
N ASP A 78 -4.50 13.66 -5.40
CA ASP A 78 -5.74 14.29 -4.96
C ASP A 78 -5.63 15.84 -4.85
N TYR A 79 -4.41 16.42 -4.92
CA TYR A 79 -4.17 17.84 -4.56
C TYR A 79 -3.19 18.61 -5.45
N ASP A 80 -2.45 17.97 -6.36
CA ASP A 80 -1.41 18.62 -7.14
C ASP A 80 -1.80 18.71 -8.63
N ASP A 81 -2.24 19.90 -9.07
CA ASP A 81 -2.66 20.19 -10.46
C ASP A 81 -1.54 19.92 -11.50
N PHE A 82 -0.31 19.69 -11.06
CA PHE A 82 0.87 19.50 -11.90
C PHE A 82 1.38 18.05 -11.99
N ILE A 83 0.83 17.09 -11.22
CA ILE A 83 1.27 15.69 -11.27
C ILE A 83 0.29 14.86 -12.09
N SER A 84 0.65 14.60 -13.34
CA SER A 84 -0.02 13.62 -14.20
C SER A 84 0.72 12.29 -14.17
N TYR A 85 0.12 11.28 -13.55
CA TYR A 85 0.61 9.90 -13.65
C TYR A 85 0.41 9.34 -15.05
N THR A 86 1.29 8.42 -15.43
CA THR A 86 1.27 7.75 -16.74
C THR A 86 0.79 6.31 -16.60
N GLU A 87 0.47 5.69 -17.74
CA GLU A 87 0.18 4.26 -17.79
C GLU A 87 1.35 3.42 -17.23
N GLU A 88 2.59 3.78 -17.58
CA GLU A 88 3.80 3.10 -17.13
C GLU A 88 3.97 3.19 -15.60
N ASP A 89 3.65 4.34 -15.00
CA ASP A 89 3.64 4.48 -13.54
C ASP A 89 2.66 3.49 -12.90
N ILE A 90 1.44 3.37 -13.42
CA ILE A 90 0.45 2.45 -12.85
C ILE A 90 0.86 0.99 -13.06
N LEU A 91 1.26 0.64 -14.28
CA LEU A 91 1.63 -0.73 -14.63
C LEU A 91 2.85 -1.23 -13.85
N SER A 92 3.80 -0.35 -13.54
CA SER A 92 4.95 -0.69 -12.70
C SER A 92 4.58 -0.88 -11.22
N LEU A 93 3.56 -0.17 -10.72
CA LEU A 93 3.11 -0.27 -9.32
C LEU A 93 2.29 -1.55 -9.04
N ILE A 94 1.50 -2.03 -10.01
CA ILE A 94 0.64 -3.21 -9.84
C ILE A 94 1.40 -4.46 -9.34
N PRO A 95 2.50 -4.91 -9.98
CA PRO A 95 3.22 -6.10 -9.51
C PRO A 95 3.83 -5.89 -8.13
N ILE A 96 4.34 -4.69 -7.82
CA ILE A 96 4.92 -4.37 -6.51
C ILE A 96 3.83 -4.39 -5.41
N ALA A 97 2.65 -3.84 -5.71
CA ALA A 97 1.51 -3.89 -4.80
C ALA A 97 1.06 -5.33 -4.52
N LYS A 98 1.03 -6.18 -5.56
CA LYS A 98 0.68 -7.60 -5.40
C LYS A 98 1.70 -8.35 -4.54
N THR A 99 3.00 -8.15 -4.74
CA THR A 99 4.04 -8.79 -3.90
C THR A 99 4.01 -8.29 -2.47
N PHE A 100 3.71 -7.00 -2.25
CA PHE A 100 3.51 -6.43 -0.93
C PHE A 100 2.31 -7.08 -0.20
N ILE A 101 1.15 -7.16 -0.85
CA ILE A 101 -0.06 -7.77 -0.28
C ILE A 101 0.18 -9.25 0.01
N ALA A 102 0.77 -9.99 -0.92
CA ALA A 102 1.08 -11.41 -0.72
C ALA A 102 1.98 -11.62 0.51
N LYS A 103 2.98 -10.76 0.73
CA LYS A 103 3.82 -10.85 1.93
C LYS A 103 3.04 -10.63 3.22
N ILE A 104 2.06 -9.73 3.23
CA ILE A 104 1.20 -9.52 4.39
C ILE A 104 0.28 -10.73 4.59
N GLU A 105 -0.28 -11.27 3.52
CA GLU A 105 -1.12 -12.49 3.58
C GLU A 105 -0.37 -13.71 4.11
N GLU A 106 0.94 -13.82 3.82
CA GLU A 106 1.81 -14.83 4.45
C GLU A 106 1.88 -14.63 5.97
N LEU A 107 2.17 -13.41 6.44
CA LEU A 107 2.24 -13.09 7.87
C LEU A 107 0.89 -13.25 8.58
N LEU A 108 -0.22 -13.07 7.87
CA LEU A 108 -1.55 -13.35 8.40
C LEU A 108 -1.77 -14.85 8.67
N LYS A 109 -1.08 -15.73 7.95
CA LYS A 109 -1.19 -17.20 8.11
C LYS A 109 -0.22 -17.79 9.14
N THR A 110 0.81 -17.06 9.54
CA THR A 110 1.82 -17.55 10.51
C THR A 110 1.66 -16.89 11.87
N ASP A 111 1.80 -17.62 12.98
CA ASP A 111 1.64 -17.06 14.33
C ASP A 111 2.91 -16.33 14.83
N ASP A 112 3.74 -15.80 13.93
CA ASP A 112 5.06 -15.24 14.26
C ASP A 112 4.96 -13.87 14.96
N ILE A 113 4.75 -13.87 16.29
CA ILE A 113 5.29 -12.90 17.28
C ILE A 113 5.68 -13.65 18.55
#